data_AF-A0A416EIK8-F1
#
_entry.id   AF-A0A416EIK8-F1
#
_cell.length_a   1.000
_cell.length_b   1.000
_cell.length_c   1.000
_cell.angle_alpha   90.00
_cell.angle_beta   90.00
_cell.angle_gamma   90.00
#
_symmetry.space_group_name_H-M   'P 1'
#
loop_
_entity.id
_entity.type
_entity.pdbx_description
1 polymer ?
#
loop_
_entity_poly.entity_id
_entity_poly.type
_entity_poly.pdbx_seq_one_letter_code
_entity_poly.pdbx_strand_id
1 'polypeptide(L)' 'MEENIVYIVTKDSTDKTFEKDDIIWKCNDGTIMRANRAGWIDPGECPSESLDFQYREDKRYKVIYGSNYTELCCS' A
#
# COMPACT_ATOMS: atom_id res chain seq x y z
N MET A 1 -13.51 -0.75 11.16
CA MET A 1 -13.47 -0.58 9.70
C MET A 1 -12.75 0.73 9.48
N GLU A 2 -11.55 0.68 8.93
CA GLU A 2 -10.75 1.88 8.69
C GLU A 2 -10.77 2.19 7.19
N GLU A 3 -11.13 3.43 6.85
CA GLU A 3 -10.94 3.96 5.51
C GLU A 3 -9.50 4.45 5.39
N ASN A 4 -8.71 3.78 4.55
CA ASN A 4 -7.30 4.13 4.34
C ASN A 4 -7.12 4.91 3.04
N ILE A 5 -6.20 5.87 3.07
CA ILE A 5 -5.76 6.59 1.87
C ILE A 5 -5.02 5.60 0.97
N VAL A 6 -5.42 5.59 -0.30
CA VAL A 6 -4.87 4.69 -1.31
C VAL A 6 -3.77 5.42 -2.10
N TYR A 7 -2.75 4.66 -2.46
CA TYR A 7 -1.65 5.10 -3.30
C TYR A 7 -1.46 4.13 -4.45
N ILE A 8 -0.91 4.64 -5.55
CA ILE A 8 -0.46 3.85 -6.69
C ILE A 8 1.06 3.94 -6.79
N VAL A 9 1.71 2.80 -6.95
CA VAL A 9 3.16 2.71 -7.18
C VAL A 9 3.47 3.26 -8.57
N THR A 10 4.38 4.22 -8.65
CA THR A 10 4.78 4.89 -9.90
C THR A 10 6.14 4.42 -10.41
N LYS A 11 6.94 3.79 -9.56
CA LYS A 11 8.25 3.20 -9.86
C LYS A 11 8.43 1.96 -9.01
N ASP A 12 8.82 0.84 -9.62
CA ASP A 12 9.10 -0.44 -8.96
C ASP A 12 10.15 -0.32 -7.85
N SER A 13 10.06 -1.20 -6.84
CA SER A 13 11.17 -1.52 -5.95
C SER A 13 12.22 -2.38 -6.67
N THR A 14 13.47 -2.32 -6.23
CA THR A 14 14.57 -3.09 -6.85
C THR A 14 14.35 -4.61 -6.72
N ASP A 15 13.78 -5.04 -5.60
CA ASP A 15 13.48 -6.43 -5.27
C ASP A 15 12.17 -6.96 -5.90
N LYS A 16 11.42 -6.11 -6.61
CA LYS A 16 10.13 -6.42 -7.24
C LYS A 16 9.01 -6.79 -6.27
N THR A 17 9.17 -6.52 -4.97
CA THR A 17 8.10 -6.66 -3.99
C THR A 17 6.92 -5.74 -4.31
N PHE A 18 7.19 -4.51 -4.76
CA PHE A 18 6.22 -3.54 -5.24
C PHE A 18 6.54 -3.15 -6.68
N GLU A 19 5.57 -3.33 -7.56
CA GLU A 19 5.70 -3.03 -8.99
C GLU A 19 4.84 -1.83 -9.35
N LYS A 20 5.23 -1.10 -10.38
CA LYS A 20 4.44 0.00 -10.92
C LYS A 20 3.00 -0.46 -11.18
N ASP A 21 2.08 0.45 -10.89
CA ASP A 21 0.63 0.27 -10.93
C ASP A 21 0.05 -0.65 -9.83
N ASP A 22 0.88 -1.13 -8.88
CA ASP A 22 0.36 -1.72 -7.66
C ASP A 22 -0.39 -0.69 -6.82
N ILE A 23 -1.51 -1.16 -6.26
CA ILE A 23 -2.34 -0.40 -5.33
C ILE A 23 -1.88 -0.74 -3.91
N ILE A 24 -1.51 0.29 -3.15
CA ILE A 24 -1.06 0.16 -1.77
C ILE A 24 -1.82 1.13 -0.85
N TRP A 25 -1.81 0.85 0.45
CA TRP A 25 -2.27 1.80 1.47
C TRP A 25 -1.37 1.73 2.70
N LYS A 26 -1.40 2.80 3.50
CA LYS A 26 -0.64 2.89 4.75
C LYS A 26 -1.60 2.77 5.93
N CYS A 27 -1.32 1.83 6.83
CA CYS A 27 -2.03 1.65 8.08
C CYS A 27 -1.55 2.68 9.13
N ASN A 28 -2.31 2.84 10.21
CA ASN A 28 -2.01 3.81 11.27
C ASN A 28 -0.68 3.55 11.99
N ASP A 29 -0.25 2.29 12.07
CA ASP A 29 1.04 1.86 12.63
C ASP A 29 2.23 2.12 11.69
N GLY A 30 1.97 2.55 10.46
CA GLY A 30 2.97 2.79 9.44
C GLY A 30 3.18 1.64 8.46
N THR A 31 2.54 0.49 8.68
CA THR A 31 2.58 -0.67 7.79
C THR A 31 2.06 -0.32 6.41
N ILE A 32 2.83 -0.65 5.37
CA ILE A 32 2.41 -0.49 3.98
C ILE A 32 1.87 -1.82 3.50
N MET A 33 0.62 -1.84 3.05
CA MET A 33 -0.06 -3.03 2.56
C MET A 33 -0.31 -2.92 1.06
N ARG A 34 -0.32 -4.05 0.35
CA ARG A 34 -0.65 -4.15 -1.07
C ARG A 34 -2.03 -4.80 -1.27
N ALA A 35 -2.83 -4.24 -2.17
CA ALA A 35 -4.20 -4.71 -2.39
C ALA A 35 -4.29 -5.85 -3.40
N ASN A 36 -3.43 -5.83 -4.43
CA ASN A 36 -3.56 -6.73 -5.57
C ASN A 36 -2.90 -8.11 -5.35
N ARG A 37 -2.08 -8.28 -4.30
CA ARG A 37 -1.35 -9.52 -3.94
C ARG A 37 -0.98 -9.53 -2.47
N ALA A 38 -0.54 -10.68 -1.97
CA ALA A 38 0.18 -10.77 -0.71
C ALA A 38 1.47 -9.96 -0.78
N GLY A 39 1.61 -8.99 0.13
CA GLY A 39 2.80 -8.16 0.29
C GLY A 39 2.53 -7.04 1.28
N TRP A 40 3.38 -6.93 2.30
CA TRP A 40 3.37 -5.82 3.25
C TRP A 40 4.79 -5.44 3.62
N ILE A 41 4.97 -4.20 4.05
CA ILE A 41 6.20 -3.72 4.68
C ILE A 41 5.87 -3.29 6.10
N ASP A 42 6.50 -3.95 7.07
CA ASP A 42 6.54 -3.48 8.44
C ASP A 42 7.57 -2.34 8.55
N PRO A 43 7.19 -1.14 9.04
CA PRO A 43 8.11 -0.03 9.20
C PRO A 43 9.28 -0.32 10.16
N GLY A 44 9.15 -1.32 11.05
CA GLY A 44 10.22 -1.82 11.91
C GLY A 44 11.25 -2.68 11.18
N GLU A 45 10.87 -3.33 10.08
CA GLU A 45 11.78 -4.14 9.24
C GLU A 45 12.39 -3.32 8.11
N CYS A 46 11.62 -2.40 7.53
CA CYS A 46 12.06 -1.54 6.43
C CYS A 46 11.53 -0.11 6.65
N PRO A 47 12.35 0.80 7.21
CA PRO A 47 11.93 2.15 7.49
C PRO A 47 11.61 2.91 6.19
N SER A 48 10.69 3.87 6.25
CA SER A 48 10.18 4.56 5.06
C SER A 48 11.25 5.28 4.23
N GLU A 49 12.34 5.70 4.86
CA GLU A 49 13.50 6.33 4.21
C GLU A 49 14.36 5.37 3.38
N SER A 50 14.24 4.07 3.64
CA SER A 50 14.94 3.01 2.91
C SER A 50 14.15 2.48 1.71
N LEU A 51 12.90 2.94 1.53
CA LEU A 51 12.08 2.57 0.38
C LEU A 51 12.70 3.11 -0.91
N ASP A 52 12.96 2.22 -1.87
CA ASP A 52 13.58 2.54 -3.16
C ASP A 52 12.58 2.67 -4.32
N PHE A 53 11.30 2.40 -4.03
CA PHE A 53 10.15 2.59 -4.90
C PHE A 53 9.51 3.97 -4.70
N GLN A 54 8.63 4.37 -5.61
CA GLN A 54 7.88 5.62 -5.52
C GLN A 54 6.39 5.38 -5.66
N TYR A 55 5.59 6.22 -5.02
CA TYR A 55 4.14 6.14 -5.06
C TYR A 55 3.52 7.52 -4.93
N ARG A 56 2.26 7.64 -5.33
CA ARG A 56 1.46 8.87 -5.17
C ARG A 56 0.05 8.52 -4.73
N GLU A 57 -0.61 9.45 -4.06
CA GLU A 57 -2.01 9.28 -3.66
C GLU A 57 -2.90 9.05 -4.89
N ASP A 58 -3.81 8.08 -4.78
CA ASP A 58 -4.80 7.75 -5.80
C ASP A 58 -6.21 7.89 -5.21
N LYS A 59 -6.88 8.97 -5.60
CA LYS A 59 -8.22 9.33 -5.10
C LYS A 59 -9.35 8.53 -5.75
N ARG A 60 -9.04 7.68 -6.73
CA ARG A 60 -10.05 6.85 -7.40
C ARG A 60 -10.58 5.74 -6.51
N TYR A 61 -9.83 5.37 -5.48
CA TYR A 61 -10.12 4.22 -4.65
C TYR A 61 -10.07 4.58 -3.17
N LYS A 62 -10.81 3.81 -2.38
CA LYS A 62 -10.67 3.69 -0.94
C LYS A 62 -10.44 2.23 -0.60
N VAL A 63 -9.61 1.97 0.41
CA VAL A 63 -9.48 0.62 0.97
C VAL A 63 -10.28 0.53 2.25
N ILE A 64 -11.19 -0.44 2.29
CA ILE A 64 -11.87 -0.89 3.50
C ILE A 64 -11.10 -2.09 4.03
N TYR A 65 -10.39 -1.89 5.13
CA TYR A 65 -9.61 -2.95 5.78
C TYR A 65 -10.27 -3.38 7.09
N GLY A 66 -10.40 -4.70 7.28
CA GLY A 66 -10.92 -5.34 8.47
C GLY A 66 -10.17 -6.63 8.79
N SER A 67 -10.40 -7.19 9.98
CA SER A 67 -9.61 -8.32 10.51
C SER A 67 -9.55 -9.56 9.63
N ASN A 68 -10.53 -9.75 8.73
CA ASN A 68 -10.63 -10.92 7.85
C ASN A 68 -10.88 -10.58 6.37
N TYR A 69 -10.83 -9.31 5.98
CA TYR A 69 -11.07 -8.91 4.59
C TYR A 69 -10.43 -7.57 4.25
N THR A 70 -10.13 -7.41 2.97
CA THR A 70 -9.70 -6.16 2.34
C THR A 70 -10.57 -5.95 1.12
N GLU A 71 -11.19 -4.79 1.01
CA GLU A 71 -11.99 -4.41 -0.16
C GLU A 71 -11.49 -3.09 -0.75
N LEU A 72 -11.33 -3.06 -2.07
CA LEU A 72 -11.05 -1.85 -2.84
C LEU A 72 -12.37 -1.32 -3.40
N CYS A 73 -12.81 -0.18 -2.89
CA CYS A 73 -14.03 0.48 -3.35
C CYS A 73 -13.65 1.66 -4.25
N CYS A 74 -14.30 1.78 -5.42
CA CYS A 74 -14.23 3.01 -6.20
C CYS A 74 -14.90 4.15 -5.42
N SER A 75 -14.23 5.30 -5.33
CA SER A 75 -14.78 6.50 -4.69
C SER A 75 -15.67 7.30 -5.62
#